data_AF-A0A1Y6H8L6-F1
#
_entry.id   AF-A0A1Y6H8L6-F1
#
_cell.length_a   1.000
_cell.length_b   1.000
_cell.length_c   1.000
_cell.angle_alpha   90.00
_cell.angle_beta   90.00
_cell.angle_gamma   90.00
#
_symmetry.space_group_name_H-M   'P 1'
#
loop_
_entity.id
_entity.type
_entity.pdbx_description
1 polymer ?
#
loop_
_entity_poly.entity_id
_entity_poly.type
_entity_poly.pdbx_seq_one_letter_code
_entity_poly.pdbx_strand_id
1 'polypeptide(L)'
;MARQKQERNIFSRFLIVDAQSVKNTDTAGQKGYDAGKKVSGIKRHIAVDTQGLPHAIAVTTAEVTDRKGALRALERCQSNLTHVQSLLCDSGYTGVPFAEGVREILGEQLTVQIAKRSELHTFKVMPKR
;
A
#
# COMPACT_ATOMS: atom_id res chain seq x y z
N MET A 1 -13.74 10.62 -14.75
CA MET A 1 -13.13 10.14 -13.47
C MET A 1 -12.15 11.18 -12.93
N ALA A 2 -11.77 11.13 -11.64
CA ALA A 2 -10.98 12.20 -10.98
C ALA A 2 -9.66 12.56 -11.69
N ARG A 3 -8.92 11.57 -12.21
CA ARG A 3 -7.67 11.77 -12.96
C ARG A 3 -7.85 12.55 -14.26
N GLN A 4 -8.93 12.27 -14.99
CA GLN A 4 -9.27 12.96 -16.24
C GLN A 4 -9.59 14.44 -16.01
N LYS A 5 -10.22 14.77 -14.87
CA LYS A 5 -10.47 16.18 -14.47
C LYS A 5 -9.18 16.96 -14.20
N GLN A 6 -8.07 16.26 -13.98
CA GLN A 6 -6.73 16.83 -13.81
C GLN A 6 -5.86 16.61 -15.07
N GLU A 7 -6.50 16.32 -16.21
CA GLU A 7 -5.83 16.11 -17.51
C GLU A 7 -4.77 14.98 -17.48
N ARG A 8 -4.97 14.00 -16.60
CA ARG A 8 -4.11 12.81 -16.50
C ARG A 8 -4.73 11.61 -17.20
N ASN A 9 -3.87 10.67 -17.57
CA ASN A 9 -4.29 9.34 -18.02
C ASN A 9 -5.19 8.71 -16.95
N ILE A 10 -6.34 8.18 -17.39
CA ILE A 10 -7.34 7.57 -16.50
C ILE A 10 -6.77 6.38 -15.72
N PHE A 11 -5.79 5.69 -16.28
CA PHE A 11 -5.07 4.59 -15.63
C PHE A 11 -3.82 5.12 -14.94
N SER A 12 -3.58 4.66 -13.71
CA SER A 12 -2.31 4.88 -13.03
C SER A 12 -1.31 3.78 -13.40
N ARG A 13 -0.06 4.16 -13.66
CA ARG A 13 1.05 3.23 -13.89
C ARG A 13 1.90 3.00 -12.64
N PHE A 14 1.66 3.77 -11.58
CA PHE A 14 2.45 3.77 -10.36
C PHE A 14 1.56 3.84 -9.13
N LEU A 15 1.86 3.00 -8.14
CA LEU A 15 1.19 3.00 -6.84
C LEU A 15 2.20 3.19 -5.71
N ILE A 16 1.75 3.85 -4.66
CA ILE A 16 2.41 3.96 -3.36
C ILE A 16 1.54 3.22 -2.36
N VAL A 17 2.13 2.29 -1.60
CA VAL A 17 1.40 1.47 -0.62
C VAL A 17 1.94 1.74 0.77
N ASP A 18 1.02 1.99 1.69
CA ASP A 18 1.31 2.11 3.12
C ASP A 18 0.13 1.58 3.95
N ALA A 19 0.39 1.34 5.24
CA ALA A 19 -0.60 0.87 6.19
C ALA A 19 -0.62 1.75 7.46
N GLN A 20 -1.80 1.89 8.04
CA GLN A 20 -1.97 2.64 9.29
C GLN A 20 -2.85 1.90 10.28
N SER A 21 -2.30 1.67 11.46
CA SER A 21 -3.03 1.16 12.63
C SER A 21 -3.78 2.31 13.31
N VAL A 22 -5.05 2.11 13.61
CA VAL A 22 -5.93 3.11 14.21
C VAL A 22 -6.71 2.46 15.35
N LYS A 23 -6.79 3.15 16.49
CA LYS A 23 -7.65 2.74 17.60
C LYS A 23 -9.11 2.77 17.15
N ASN A 24 -9.88 1.77 17.53
CA ASN A 24 -11.33 1.78 17.37
C ASN A 24 -12.01 2.02 18.72
N THR A 25 -13.34 1.99 18.74
CA THR A 25 -14.12 2.12 19.97
C THR A 25 -13.93 0.89 20.86
N ASP A 26 -13.99 1.07 22.17
CA ASP A 26 -13.75 -0.03 23.13
C ASP A 26 -14.68 -1.23 22.91
N THR A 27 -15.93 -0.95 22.52
CA THR A 27 -16.99 -1.92 22.23
C THR A 27 -16.87 -2.62 20.87
N ALA A 28 -15.88 -2.26 20.04
CA ALA A 28 -15.71 -2.89 18.73
C ALA A 28 -15.31 -4.36 18.87
N GLY A 29 -16.14 -5.26 18.31
CA GLY A 29 -15.89 -6.71 18.34
C GLY A 29 -14.81 -7.20 17.38
N GLN A 30 -14.50 -6.42 16.33
CA GLN A 30 -13.44 -6.74 15.35
C GLN A 30 -12.24 -5.82 15.59
N LYS A 31 -11.31 -6.28 16.43
CA LYS A 31 -10.07 -5.59 16.75
C LYS A 31 -8.95 -6.58 16.98
N GLY A 32 -7.73 -6.15 16.72
CA GLY A 32 -6.54 -6.87 17.18
C GLY A 32 -5.48 -5.89 17.64
N TYR A 33 -4.24 -6.36 17.77
CA TYR A 33 -3.17 -5.56 18.37
C TYR A 33 -1.94 -5.51 17.47
N ASP A 34 -1.58 -4.31 17.07
CA ASP A 34 -0.30 -4.03 16.41
C ASP A 34 0.77 -3.76 17.46
N ALA A 35 1.64 -4.74 17.70
CA ALA A 35 2.72 -4.61 18.68
C ALA A 35 3.77 -3.55 18.27
N GLY A 36 4.01 -3.38 16.97
CA GLY A 36 4.98 -2.40 16.45
C GLY A 36 4.51 -0.96 16.66
N LYS A 37 3.20 -0.71 16.65
CA LYS A 37 2.59 0.60 16.89
C LYS A 37 1.96 0.75 18.27
N LYS A 38 1.88 -0.33 19.05
CA LYS A 38 1.17 -0.42 20.34
C LYS A 38 -0.28 0.06 20.25
N VAL A 39 -0.97 -0.36 19.19
CA VAL A 39 -2.35 0.05 18.90
C VAL A 39 -3.25 -1.17 18.94
N SER A 40 -4.27 -1.14 19.80
CA SER A 40 -5.41 -2.05 19.72
C SER A 40 -6.48 -1.41 18.83
N GLY A 41 -6.89 -2.11 17.77
CA GLY A 41 -7.91 -1.62 16.86
C GLY A 41 -7.87 -2.30 15.49
N ILE A 42 -8.01 -1.48 14.45
CA ILE A 42 -7.99 -1.89 13.05
C ILE A 42 -6.75 -1.35 12.34
N LYS A 43 -6.46 -1.87 11.16
CA LYS A 43 -5.41 -1.40 10.27
C LYS A 43 -5.97 -1.21 8.87
N ARG A 44 -5.71 -0.03 8.29
CA ARG A 44 -6.06 0.31 6.90
C ARG A 44 -4.82 0.18 6.03
N HIS A 45 -4.92 -0.58 4.95
CA HIS A 45 -3.89 -0.80 3.95
C HIS A 45 -4.37 -0.11 2.67
N ILE A 46 -3.63 0.89 2.21
CA ILE A 46 -4.08 1.77 1.12
C ILE A 46 -3.01 1.84 0.05
N ALA A 47 -3.42 1.58 -1.20
CA ALA A 47 -2.63 1.89 -2.38
C ALA A 47 -3.17 3.16 -3.04
N VAL A 48 -2.31 4.17 -3.19
CA VAL A 48 -2.63 5.44 -3.85
C VAL A 48 -1.73 5.67 -5.05
N ASP A 49 -2.16 6.51 -5.99
CA ASP A 49 -1.26 7.00 -7.05
C ASP A 49 -0.44 8.23 -6.61
N THR A 50 0.35 8.78 -7.53
CA THR A 50 1.18 9.98 -7.30
C THR A 50 0.40 11.26 -7.04
N GLN A 51 -0.93 11.24 -7.21
CA GLN A 51 -1.83 12.35 -6.90
C GLN A 51 -2.58 12.14 -5.58
N GLY A 52 -2.28 11.05 -4.87
CA GLY A 52 -2.94 10.68 -3.62
C GLY A 52 -4.34 10.10 -3.81
N LEU A 53 -4.74 9.74 -5.03
CA LEU A 53 -6.04 9.12 -5.27
C LEU A 53 -5.97 7.63 -4.89
N PRO A 54 -6.92 7.12 -4.08
CA PRO A 54 -6.93 5.71 -3.68
C PRO A 54 -7.38 4.79 -4.82
N HIS A 55 -6.63 3.70 -5.02
CA HIS A 55 -6.92 2.66 -6.02
C HIS A 55 -7.24 1.30 -5.40
N ALA A 56 -6.73 1.01 -4.20
CA ALA A 56 -7.04 -0.21 -3.46
C ALA A 56 -7.05 0.06 -1.95
N ILE A 57 -8.05 -0.48 -1.25
CA ILE A 57 -8.19 -0.33 0.21
C ILE A 57 -8.60 -1.67 0.81
N ALA A 58 -7.89 -2.09 1.85
CA ALA A 58 -8.34 -3.14 2.76
C ALA A 58 -8.32 -2.63 4.20
N VAL A 59 -9.35 -2.97 4.97
CA VAL A 59 -9.39 -2.75 6.42
C VAL A 59 -9.39 -4.11 7.09
N THR A 60 -8.48 -4.30 8.04
CA THR A 60 -8.31 -5.53 8.80
C THR A 60 -8.23 -5.23 10.29
N THR A 61 -8.23 -6.26 11.12
CA THR A 61 -7.76 -6.17 12.50
C THR A 61 -6.27 -5.80 12.54
N ALA A 62 -5.81 -5.14 13.61
CA ALA A 62 -4.50 -4.46 13.62
C ALA A 62 -3.27 -5.38 13.65
N GLU A 63 -3.42 -6.64 14.05
CA GLU A 63 -2.39 -7.69 14.06
C GLU A 63 -2.04 -8.19 12.65
N VAL A 64 -2.90 -7.96 11.66
CA VAL A 64 -2.59 -8.32 10.27
C VAL A 64 -1.38 -7.51 9.81
N THR A 65 -0.41 -8.22 9.25
CA THR A 65 0.81 -7.60 8.75
C THR A 65 0.53 -6.74 7.52
N ASP A 66 1.30 -5.68 7.38
CA ASP A 66 1.15 -4.69 6.30
C ASP A 66 1.24 -5.37 4.93
N ARG A 67 2.18 -6.31 4.76
CA ARG A 67 2.32 -7.16 3.57
C ARG A 67 1.04 -7.95 3.25
N LYS A 68 0.46 -8.66 4.23
CA LYS A 68 -0.75 -9.47 4.00
C LYS A 68 -1.96 -8.59 3.68
N GLY A 69 -2.10 -7.45 4.38
CA GLY A 69 -3.20 -6.53 4.14
C GLY A 69 -3.11 -5.81 2.79
N ALA A 70 -1.91 -5.43 2.36
CA ALA A 70 -1.68 -4.88 1.03
C ALA A 70 -2.02 -5.88 -0.08
N LEU A 71 -1.57 -7.14 0.01
CA LEU A 71 -1.93 -8.16 -0.99
C LEU A 71 -3.45 -8.35 -1.08
N ARG A 72 -4.16 -8.41 0.07
CA ARG A 72 -5.63 -8.45 0.09
C ARG A 72 -6.29 -7.23 -0.56
N ALA A 73 -5.71 -6.04 -0.40
CA ALA A 73 -6.22 -4.83 -1.06
C ALA A 73 -6.05 -4.92 -2.58
N LEU A 74 -4.87 -5.32 -3.05
CA LEU A 74 -4.55 -5.43 -4.48
C LEU A 74 -5.40 -6.49 -5.16
N GLU A 75 -5.54 -7.67 -4.54
CA GLU A 75 -6.34 -8.78 -5.08
C GLU A 75 -7.80 -8.39 -5.30
N ARG A 76 -8.42 -7.72 -4.32
CA ARG A 76 -9.80 -7.24 -4.41
C ARG A 76 -10.03 -6.22 -5.52
N CYS A 77 -8.98 -5.49 -5.92
CA CYS A 77 -9.06 -4.41 -6.90
C CYS A 77 -8.35 -4.74 -8.21
N GLN A 78 -7.90 -5.98 -8.40
CA GLN A 78 -7.03 -6.42 -9.51
C GLN A 78 -7.54 -5.95 -10.89
N SER A 79 -8.84 -6.07 -11.15
CA SER A 79 -9.45 -5.69 -12.43
C SER A 79 -9.26 -4.20 -12.79
N ASN A 80 -9.10 -3.33 -11.79
CA ASN A 80 -8.88 -1.90 -11.98
C ASN A 80 -7.38 -1.51 -12.00
N LEU A 81 -6.49 -2.47 -11.72
CA LEU A 81 -5.05 -2.24 -11.55
C LEU A 81 -4.20 -2.78 -12.71
N THR A 82 -4.84 -3.19 -13.82
CA THR A 82 -4.21 -3.85 -14.97
C THR A 82 -3.10 -3.07 -15.67
N HIS A 83 -3.01 -1.76 -15.44
CA HIS A 83 -2.01 -0.87 -16.07
C HIS A 83 -0.88 -0.47 -15.12
N VAL A 84 -0.91 -0.94 -13.87
CA VAL A 84 0.13 -0.63 -12.87
C VAL A 84 1.42 -1.36 -13.26
N GLN A 85 2.54 -0.64 -13.28
CA GLN A 85 3.85 -1.16 -13.67
C GLN A 85 4.88 -1.08 -12.55
N SER A 86 4.62 -0.25 -11.55
CA SER A 86 5.50 -0.11 -10.39
C SER A 86 4.72 0.17 -9.13
N LEU A 87 5.21 -0.40 -8.04
CA LEU A 87 4.68 -0.22 -6.70
C LEU A 87 5.82 0.20 -5.78
N LEU A 88 5.65 1.31 -5.08
CA LEU A 88 6.58 1.80 -4.06
C LEU A 88 6.00 1.56 -2.67
N CYS A 89 6.81 1.04 -1.77
CA CYS A 89 6.44 0.81 -0.38
C CYS A 89 7.67 0.99 0.52
N ASP A 90 7.48 1.08 1.83
CA ASP A 90 8.58 1.27 2.77
C ASP A 90 9.32 -0.04 3.11
N SER A 91 10.31 0.03 4.00
CA SER A 91 11.10 -1.14 4.41
C SER A 91 10.30 -2.24 5.14
N GLY A 92 9.09 -1.95 5.63
CA GLY A 92 8.19 -2.93 6.25
C GLY A 92 7.62 -3.95 5.25
N TYR A 93 7.68 -3.63 3.95
CA TYR A 93 7.21 -4.48 2.86
C TYR A 93 8.32 -5.30 2.18
N THR A 94 9.48 -5.41 2.82
CA THR A 94 10.61 -6.20 2.29
C THR A 94 10.32 -7.70 2.26
N GLY A 95 11.03 -8.40 1.37
CA GLY A 95 11.03 -9.86 1.24
C GLY A 95 10.53 -10.35 -0.11
N VAL A 96 11.18 -11.41 -0.61
CA VAL A 96 10.83 -12.08 -1.88
C VAL A 96 9.35 -12.47 -1.97
N PRO A 97 8.73 -13.06 -0.92
CA PRO A 97 7.32 -13.49 -1.02
C PRO A 97 6.33 -12.35 -1.25
N PHE A 98 6.62 -11.14 -0.74
CA PHE A 98 5.74 -10.01 -0.97
C PHE A 98 5.83 -9.53 -2.42
N ALA A 99 7.05 -9.41 -2.96
CA ALA A 99 7.24 -9.00 -4.35
C ALA A 99 6.64 -10.01 -5.34
N GLU A 100 6.76 -11.31 -5.05
CA GLU A 100 6.12 -12.38 -5.84
C GLU A 100 4.60 -12.30 -5.77
N GLY A 101 4.00 -12.17 -4.58
CA GLY A 101 2.56 -12.03 -4.45
C GLY A 101 2.00 -10.79 -5.18
N VAL A 102 2.74 -9.68 -5.20
CA VAL A 102 2.34 -8.51 -6.01
C VAL A 102 2.38 -8.82 -7.51
N ARG A 103 3.41 -9.54 -7.99
CA ARG A 103 3.54 -9.92 -9.40
C ARG A 103 2.48 -10.95 -9.83
N GLU A 104 2.13 -11.89 -8.96
CA GLU A 104 1.06 -12.85 -9.19
C GLU A 104 -0.29 -12.13 -9.38
N ILE A 105 -0.55 -11.09 -8.58
CA ILE A 105 -1.80 -10.32 -8.66
C ILE A 105 -1.78 -9.36 -9.86
N LEU A 106 -0.70 -8.60 -10.07
CA LEU A 106 -0.70 -7.44 -10.98
C LEU A 106 0.11 -7.62 -12.27
N GLY A 107 0.84 -8.73 -12.40
CA GLY A 107 1.63 -9.08 -13.57
C GLY A 107 3.13 -9.21 -13.29
N GLU A 108 3.76 -10.20 -13.93
CA GLU A 108 5.17 -10.57 -13.75
C GLU A 108 6.18 -9.46 -14.05
N GLN A 109 5.82 -8.49 -14.91
CA GLN A 109 6.70 -7.38 -15.27
C GLN A 109 6.66 -6.23 -14.24
N LEU A 110 5.81 -6.31 -13.22
CA LEU A 110 5.66 -5.26 -12.22
C LEU A 110 6.90 -5.17 -11.31
N THR A 111 7.42 -3.96 -11.16
CA THR A 111 8.56 -3.69 -10.28
C THR A 111 8.12 -3.22 -8.90
N VAL A 112 8.42 -4.01 -7.87
CA VAL A 112 8.24 -3.60 -6.46
C VAL A 112 9.49 -2.90 -5.96
N GLN A 113 9.32 -1.68 -5.47
CA GLN A 113 10.39 -0.80 -5.04
C GLN A 113 10.27 -0.51 -3.56
N ILE A 114 11.38 -0.68 -2.84
CA ILE A 114 11.46 -0.38 -1.41
C ILE A 114 12.12 0.99 -1.23
N ALA A 115 11.39 1.93 -0.64
CA ALA A 115 11.93 3.21 -0.20
C ALA A 115 12.90 2.97 0.96
N LYS A 116 14.21 3.11 0.71
CA LYS A 116 15.24 3.02 1.73
C LYS A 116 15.47 4.40 2.37
N ARG A 117 15.52 4.46 3.70
CA ARG A 117 16.13 5.59 4.42
C ARG A 117 17.64 5.42 4.39
N SER A 118 18.30 5.98 3.39
CA SER A 118 19.75 5.81 3.20
C SER A 118 20.59 6.66 4.15
N GLU A 119 20.04 7.72 4.76
CA GLU A 119 20.77 8.60 5.70
C GLU A 119 19.81 9.14 6.78
N LEU A 120 20.07 8.84 8.05
CA LEU A 120 19.20 9.24 9.18
C LEU A 120 19.15 10.76 9.42
N HIS A 121 20.05 11.53 8.80
CA HIS A 121 20.25 12.96 9.07
C HIS A 121 20.06 13.86 7.84
N THR A 122 19.71 13.29 6.67
CA THR A 122 19.58 14.05 5.42
C THR A 122 18.26 13.71 4.74
N PHE A 123 17.46 14.73 4.42
CA PHE A 123 16.26 14.56 3.60
C PHE A 123 16.66 14.51 2.13
N LYS A 124 16.52 13.34 1.49
CA LYS A 124 16.77 13.17 0.06
C LYS A 124 15.45 13.03 -0.69
N VAL A 125 15.14 14.02 -1.52
CA VAL A 125 13.98 13.98 -2.42
C VAL A 125 14.17 12.88 -3.46
N MET A 126 13.20 11.97 -3.57
CA MET A 126 13.16 11.01 -4.67
C MET A 126 12.78 11.74 -5.97
N PRO A 127 13.41 11.43 -7.11
CA PRO A 127 13.03 12.00 -8.39
C PRO A 127 11.54 11.79 -8.66
N LYS A 128 10.89 12.79 -9.25
CA LYS A 128 9.49 12.70 -9.67
C LYS A 128 9.36 11.59 -10.72
N ARG A 129 8.39 10.70 -10.53
CA ARG A 129 8.10 9.54 -11.39
C ARG A 129 6.79 9.73 -12.12
#